data_AF-A0A820M2C5-F1
#
_entry.id   AF-A0A820M2C5-F1
#
_cell.length_a   1.000
_cell.length_b   1.000
_cell.length_c   1.000
_cell.angle_alpha   90.00
_cell.angle_beta   90.00
_cell.angle_gamma   90.00
#
_symmetry.space_group_name_H-M   'P 1'
#
loop_
_entity.id
_entity.type
_entity.pdbx_description
1 polymer ?
#
loop_
_entity_poly.entity_id
_entity_poly.type
_entity_poly.pdbx_seq_one_letter_code
_entity_poly.pdbx_strand_id
1 'polypeptide(L)' 'LLNRSNSGRETITVKWTDIGFSNDQAAVVRDLWARKDLGIFTGSFTSPSINYHSVIMLKITPTRNK' A
#
# COMPACT_ATOMS: atom_id res chain seq x y z
N LEU A 1 -2.18 2.61 5.73
CA LEU A 1 -0.81 3.01 6.12
C LEU A 1 -0.90 4.33 6.88
N LEU A 2 -0.50 4.34 8.15
CA LEU A 2 -0.67 5.47 9.07
C LEU A 2 0.70 6.01 9.48
N ASN A 3 0.96 7.29 9.21
CA ASN A 3 2.14 7.95 9.77
C ASN A 3 1.84 8.44 11.19
N ARG A 4 2.50 7.84 12.20
CA ARG A 4 2.31 8.16 13.62
C ARG A 4 3.36 9.12 14.18
N SER A 5 4.28 9.63 13.35
CA SER A 5 5.25 10.62 13.78
C SER A 5 4.55 11.90 14.24
N ASN A 6 5.22 12.73 15.05
CA ASN A 6 4.69 14.02 15.49
C ASN A 6 5.10 15.19 14.57
N SER A 7 5.87 14.91 13.52
CA SER A 7 6.34 15.89 12.54
C SER A 7 6.86 15.18 11.28
N GLY A 8 7.07 15.96 10.21
CA GLY A 8 7.69 15.45 8.98
C GLY A 8 6.74 14.70 8.06
N ARG A 9 7.33 14.04 7.05
CA ARG A 9 6.63 13.22 6.06
C ARG A 9 7.40 11.93 5.88
N GLU A 10 6.70 10.82 5.73
CA GLU A 10 7.30 9.48 5.67
C GLU A 10 6.76 8.71 4.46
N THR A 11 7.59 7.85 3.88
CA THR A 11 7.11 6.78 3.00
C THR A 11 6.98 5.50 3.82
N ILE A 12 5.88 4.78 3.62
CA ILE A 12 5.61 3.54 4.34
C ILE A 12 5.44 2.45 3.30
N THR A 13 6.20 1.37 3.45
CA THR A 13 6.08 0.17 2.63
C THR A 13 5.27 -0.88 3.36
N VAL A 14 4.27 -1.45 2.68
CA VAL A 14 3.62 -2.69 3.09
C VAL A 14 4.18 -3.82 2.23
N LYS A 15 4.76 -4.84 2.85
CA LYS A 15 5.11 -6.07 2.15
C LYS A 15 3.89 -6.97 2.11
N TRP A 16 3.73 -7.70 1.02
CA TRP A 16 2.67 -8.72 0.86
C TRP A 16 2.72 -9.78 1.96
N THR A 17 3.91 -10.15 2.39
CA THR A 17 4.10 -11.07 3.52
C THR A 17 3.55 -10.54 4.84
N ASP A 18 3.52 -9.21 5.04
CA ASP A 18 3.00 -8.59 6.27
C ASP A 18 1.47 -8.65 6.36
N ILE A 19 0.80 -8.87 5.22
CA ILE A 19 -0.68 -8.95 5.10
C ILE A 19 -1.19 -10.33 4.66
N GLY A 20 -0.32 -11.35 4.69
CA GLY A 20 -0.68 -12.76 4.43
C GLY A 20 -0.68 -13.19 2.97
N PHE A 21 -0.07 -12.42 2.06
CA PHE A 21 0.13 -12.82 0.66
C PHE A 21 1.55 -13.39 0.45
N SER A 22 1.72 -14.19 -0.60
CA SER A 22 3.04 -14.65 -1.03
C SER A 22 3.93 -13.49 -1.49
N ASN A 23 5.24 -13.61 -1.31
CA ASN A 23 6.22 -12.57 -1.66
C ASN A 23 6.26 -12.25 -3.16
N ASP A 24 5.87 -13.18 -4.01
CA ASP A 24 5.80 -13.07 -5.47
C ASP A 24 4.40 -12.76 -5.99
N GLN A 25 3.42 -12.57 -5.09
CA GLN A 25 2.03 -12.31 -5.48
C GLN A 25 1.94 -10.95 -6.18
N ALA A 26 1.40 -10.94 -7.40
CA ALA A 26 0.94 -9.71 -8.05
C ALA A 26 -0.43 -9.31 -7.48
N ALA A 27 -0.61 -8.03 -7.17
CA ALA A 27 -1.88 -7.51 -6.64
C ALA A 27 -2.19 -6.11 -7.19
N VAL A 28 -3.47 -5.87 -7.45
CA VAL A 28 -4.00 -4.53 -7.76
C VAL A 28 -4.07 -3.74 -6.46
N VAL A 29 -3.49 -2.54 -6.47
CA VAL A 29 -3.54 -1.60 -5.35
C VAL A 29 -4.44 -0.43 -5.71
N ARG A 30 -5.46 -0.19 -4.88
CA ARG A 30 -6.42 0.91 -5.05
C ARG A 30 -6.39 1.83 -3.84
N ASP A 31 -6.26 3.13 -4.09
CA ASP A 31 -6.50 4.16 -3.08
C ASP A 31 -8.02 4.40 -2.95
N LEU A 32 -8.54 4.17 -1.75
CA LEU A 32 -9.98 4.31 -1.47
C LEU A 32 -10.42 5.77 -1.35
N TRP A 33 -9.55 6.66 -0.87
CA TRP A 33 -9.85 8.09 -0.74
C TRP A 33 -9.87 8.77 -2.10
N ALA A 34 -8.83 8.52 -2.92
CA ALA A 34 -8.76 9.04 -4.28
C ALA A 34 -9.69 8.30 -5.26
N ARG A 35 -10.30 7.19 -4.82
CA ARG A 35 -11.12 6.29 -5.65
C ARG A 35 -10.42 5.87 -6.94
N LYS A 36 -9.10 5.64 -6.84
CA LYS A 36 -8.22 5.45 -7.98
C LYS A 36 -7.39 4.18 -7.83
N ASP A 37 -7.30 3.42 -8.91
CA ASP A 37 -6.36 2.30 -8.99
C ASP A 37 -4.96 2.87 -9.25
N LEU A 38 -4.01 2.48 -8.41
CA LEU A 38 -2.62 2.93 -8.48
C LEU A 38 -1.79 2.05 -9.41
N GLY A 39 -2.25 0.84 -9.69
CA GLY A 39 -1.60 -0.13 -10.57
C GLY A 39 -1.54 -1.53 -9.98
N ILE A 40 -0.77 -2.40 -10.65
CA ILE A 40 -0.43 -3.74 -10.17
C ILE A 40 0.98 -3.70 -9.61
N PHE A 41 1.16 -4.26 -8.42
CA PHE A 41 2.44 -4.33 -7.73
C PHE A 41 2.73 -5.77 -7.29
N THR A 42 4.01 -6.14 -7.30
CA THR A 42 4.48 -7.47 -6.91
C THR A 42 5.30 -7.39 -5.63
N GLY A 43 4.99 -8.25 -4.67
CA GLY A 43 5.67 -8.38 -3.38
C GLY A 43 5.47 -7.25 -2.37
N SER A 44 5.23 -6.01 -2.80
CA SER A 44 5.02 -4.89 -1.89
C SER A 44 4.41 -3.67 -2.58
N PHE A 45 3.99 -2.70 -1.78
CA PHE A 45 3.67 -1.34 -2.21
C PHE A 45 4.31 -0.32 -1.28
N THR A 46 4.99 0.67 -1.84
CA THR A 46 5.52 1.82 -1.09
C THR A 46 4.64 3.04 -1.34
N SER A 47 4.15 3.64 -0.27
CA SER A 47 3.30 4.82 -0.36
C SER A 47 4.05 6.03 -0.93
N PRO A 48 3.34 6.99 -1.54
CA PRO A 48 3.86 8.34 -1.65
C PRO A 48 4.12 8.92 -0.25
N SER A 49 4.79 10.08 -0.19
CA SER A 49 5.10 10.75 1.08
C SER A 49 3.83 11.13 1.85
N ILE A 50 3.65 10.54 3.04
CA ILE A 50 2.51 10.72 3.95
C ILE A 50 2.91 11.73 5.03
N ASN A 51 2.16 12.82 5.16
CA ASN A 51 2.35 13.79 6.26
C ASN A 51 2.18 13.12 7.63
N TYR A 52 2.79 13.68 8.67
CA TYR A 52 2.54 13.26 10.05
C TYR A 52 1.04 13.21 10.37
N HIS A 53 0.64 12.24 11.20
CA HIS A 53 -0.75 11.95 11.59
C HIS A 53 -1.73 11.67 10.44
N SER A 54 -1.23 11.50 9.21
CA SER A 54 -2.06 11.22 8.04
C SER A 54 -2.09 9.72 7.70
N VAL A 55 -3.08 9.33 6.90
CA VAL A 55 -3.32 7.95 6.51
C VAL A 55 -3.63 7.82 5.03
N ILE A 56 -3.17 6.74 4.42
CA ILE A 56 -3.68 6.25 3.14
C ILE A 56 -4.42 4.93 3.38
N MET A 57 -5.63 4.82 2.85
CA MET A 57 -6.43 3.60 2.93
C MET A 57 -6.40 2.87 1.59
N LEU A 58 -5.89 1.65 1.60
CA LEU A 58 -5.69 0.86 0.39
C LEU A 58 -6.60 -0.36 0.39
N LYS A 59 -7.20 -0.67 -0.76
CA LYS A 59 -7.69 -2.01 -1.08
C LYS A 59 -6.62 -2.71 -1.93
N ILE A 60 -6.18 -3.88 -1.48
CA ILE A 60 -5.17 -4.68 -2.17
C ILE A 60 -5.84 -6.00 -2.56
N THR A 61 -5.86 -6.31 -3.86
CA THR A 61 -6.54 -7.50 -4.40
C THR A 61 -5.53 -8.32 -5.20
N PRO A 62 -5.20 -9.56 -4.77
CA PRO A 62 -4.37 -10.46 -5.57
C PRO A 62 -4.92 -10.64 -6.98
N THR A 63 -4.08 -10.54 -7.99
CA THR A 63 -4.44 -10.97 -9.34
C THR A 63 -4.49 -12.50 -9.35
N ARG A 64 -5.42 -13.12 -10.09
CA ARG A 64 -5.38 -14.57 -10.26
C ARG A 64 -4.03 -14.96 -10.88
N ASN A 65 -3.33 -15.86 -10.20
CA ASN A 65 -2.20 -16.54 -10.81
C ASN A 65 -2.75 -17.34 -11.99
N LYS A 66 -2.20 -17.12 -13.19
CA LYS A 66 -2.47 -17.98 -14.35
C LYS A 66 -1.73 -19.30 -14.18
#